data_AF-A0A382JNE6-F1
#
_entry.id   AF-A0A382JNE6-F1
#
_cell.length_a   1.000
_cell.length_b   1.000
_cell.length_c   1.000
_cell.angle_alpha   90.00
_cell.angle_beta   90.00
_cell.angle_gamma   90.00
#
_symmetry.space_group_name_H-M   'P 1'
#
loop_
_entity.id
_entity.type
_entity.pdbx_description
1 polymer ?
#
loop_
_entity_poly.entity_id
_entity_poly.type
_entity_poly.pdbx_seq_one_letter_code
_entity_poly.pdbx_strand_id
1 'polypeptide(L)'
;GQVDISTDLTVTGNDITFGNGETISNATDGTVAIGIGGSNKMVLNSNSRVSLSNNDSGTENTLFGHNAGRTADDGSNKNVFIGYKVADADVMDDAAENVAMGHEAMSSLTSGDYNVGVGYQALASITTGYNNAGFGYQALASITTGFKTTAVGYQALRNNTTGEDNVAMGHQALATVTTADQNVAIGRGTLFNNTAANQTAVGHSAMYENTTGTGNTALGYNALYNNTTAAYNTAVGHQALHDANRTADVNAYNTAVGYLAGNTGTNDVTTGDKNVLIGASTAASQASASNQIVIGYGASGHGDNIAVIGNGSLTAIHPSDDNEVDLGSSTKEFKDLYMGGDLTIGGATKGINTTSGSNVAHDEATGTTLPANNNRRGKYTFTTSNNISKGATSPTFTVQNNTVTADDIIIMNCTSNRKIEIHTFNVSSTGWDFFIV
;
A
#
# COMPACT_ATOMS: atom_id res chain seq x y z
N GLY A 1 0.10 69.56 44.84
CA GLY A 1 1.40 69.85 45.47
C GLY A 1 2.40 68.88 44.93
N GLN A 2 3.55 69.35 44.48
CA GLN A 2 4.61 68.53 43.87
C GLN A 2 5.45 67.92 45.00
N VAL A 3 5.53 66.60 45.08
CA VAL A 3 6.44 65.91 46.00
C VAL A 3 7.70 65.61 45.22
N ASP A 4 8.76 66.36 45.52
CA ASP A 4 10.04 66.28 44.82
C ASP A 4 10.93 65.24 45.52
N ILE A 5 11.06 64.04 44.93
CA ILE A 5 11.79 62.89 45.50
C ILE A 5 13.10 62.66 44.73
N SER A 6 13.89 63.73 44.63
CA SER A 6 15.22 63.76 43.99
C SER A 6 15.22 63.40 42.50
N THR A 7 16.40 63.36 41.88
CA THR A 7 16.63 63.10 40.44
C THR A 7 16.08 61.77 39.92
N ASP A 8 15.63 60.91 40.83
CA ASP A 8 15.42 59.49 40.57
C ASP A 8 13.93 59.15 40.41
N LEU A 9 13.00 60.07 40.72
CA LEU A 9 11.56 59.88 40.55
C LEU A 9 10.81 61.20 40.30
N THR A 10 10.12 61.30 39.16
CA THR A 10 9.22 62.41 38.79
C THR A 10 7.80 61.89 38.61
N VAL A 11 6.79 62.63 39.09
CA VAL A 11 5.37 62.33 38.82
C VAL A 11 4.75 63.52 38.07
N THR A 12 4.23 63.27 36.87
CA THR A 12 3.65 64.29 35.98
C THR A 12 2.28 63.83 35.48
N GLY A 13 1.22 64.51 35.91
CA GLY A 13 -0.15 64.10 35.56
C GLY A 13 -0.48 62.72 36.12
N ASN A 14 -0.78 61.78 35.24
CA ASN A 14 -1.06 60.37 35.56
C ASN A 14 0.19 59.48 35.53
N ASP A 15 1.36 60.04 35.19
CA ASP A 15 2.54 59.27 34.83
C ASP A 15 3.62 59.38 35.91
N ILE A 16 4.22 58.24 36.25
CA ILE A 16 5.40 58.11 37.09
C ILE A 16 6.59 57.87 36.17
N THR A 17 7.67 58.63 36.32
CA THR A 17 8.92 58.50 35.54
C THR A 17 10.10 58.36 36.49
N PHE A 18 10.87 57.29 36.33
CA PHE A 18 12.11 57.06 37.08
C PHE A 18 13.29 57.79 36.41
N GLY A 19 14.33 58.13 37.18
CA GLY A 19 15.47 58.94 36.70
C GLY A 19 16.31 58.30 35.58
N ASN A 20 16.10 57.01 35.30
CA ASN A 20 16.68 56.27 34.18
C ASN A 20 15.82 56.32 32.89
N GLY A 21 14.67 57.01 32.92
CA GLY A 21 13.73 57.13 31.79
C GLY A 21 12.69 56.02 31.69
N GLU A 22 12.58 55.13 32.68
CA GLU A 22 11.47 54.17 32.78
C GLU A 22 10.19 54.88 33.25
N THR A 23 9.02 54.43 32.78
CA THR A 23 7.72 55.04 33.11
C THR A 23 6.66 54.03 33.52
N ILE A 24 5.71 54.48 34.34
CA ILE A 24 4.41 53.85 34.55
C ILE A 24 3.37 54.93 34.26
N SER A 25 2.71 54.84 33.11
CA SER A 25 1.70 55.81 32.67
C SER A 25 0.30 55.21 32.76
N ASN A 26 -0.65 55.98 33.30
CA ASN A 26 -2.07 55.62 33.28
C ASN A 26 -2.78 56.49 32.23
N ALA A 27 -2.92 55.95 31.03
CA ALA A 27 -3.49 56.63 29.88
C ALA A 27 -4.98 56.98 30.09
N THR A 28 -5.48 57.94 29.32
CA THR A 28 -6.87 58.42 29.43
C THR A 28 -7.93 57.40 29.01
N ASP A 29 -7.51 56.28 28.41
CA ASP A 29 -8.36 55.12 28.08
C ASP A 29 -8.38 54.04 29.19
N GLY A 30 -7.66 54.25 30.29
CA GLY A 30 -7.53 53.30 31.40
C GLY A 30 -6.35 52.31 31.26
N THR A 31 -5.55 52.41 30.20
CA THR A 31 -4.37 51.56 30.01
C THR A 31 -3.25 51.95 30.97
N VAL A 32 -2.84 51.02 31.84
CA VAL A 32 -1.59 51.14 32.59
C VAL A 32 -0.44 50.59 31.74
N ALA A 33 0.35 51.48 31.15
CA ALA A 33 1.53 51.12 30.37
C ALA A 33 2.80 51.25 31.22
N ILE A 34 3.68 50.24 31.15
CA ILE A 34 5.00 50.26 31.79
C ILE A 34 6.05 50.43 30.69
N GLY A 35 6.61 51.63 30.55
CA GLY A 35 7.66 51.94 29.60
C GLY A 35 9.03 51.59 30.16
N ILE A 36 9.71 50.58 29.59
CA ILE A 36 11.12 50.30 29.90
C ILE A 36 12.04 51.07 28.95
N GLY A 37 12.74 52.07 29.48
CA GLY A 37 13.65 52.92 28.71
C GLY A 37 14.96 52.22 28.33
N GLY A 38 15.53 52.59 27.17
CA GLY A 38 16.88 52.19 26.78
C GLY A 38 17.06 50.69 26.53
N SER A 39 18.05 50.07 27.18
CA SER A 39 18.38 48.64 27.06
C SER A 39 17.86 47.80 28.24
N ASN A 40 16.98 48.37 29.06
CA ASN A 40 16.52 47.75 30.30
C ASN A 40 15.55 46.59 30.01
N LYS A 41 15.38 45.71 31.00
CA LYS A 41 14.49 44.54 30.91
C LYS A 41 13.45 44.62 32.00
N MET A 42 12.20 44.29 31.67
CA MET A 42 11.16 44.01 32.67
C MET A 42 11.54 42.72 33.41
N VAL A 43 12.08 42.84 34.62
CA VAL A 43 12.49 41.69 35.45
C VAL A 43 11.32 41.27 36.35
N LEU A 44 10.70 40.16 35.99
CA LEU A 44 9.74 39.44 36.84
C LEU A 44 10.53 38.49 37.75
N ASN A 45 10.36 38.62 39.07
CA ASN A 45 11.05 37.75 40.03
C ASN A 45 10.30 36.42 40.23
N SER A 46 10.88 35.49 41.00
CA SER A 46 10.31 34.13 41.20
C SER A 46 8.91 34.09 41.83
N ASN A 47 8.44 35.21 42.39
CA ASN A 47 7.10 35.36 42.97
C ASN A 47 6.18 36.26 42.13
N SER A 48 6.69 36.87 41.05
CA SER A 48 5.90 37.70 40.14
C SER A 48 4.95 36.83 39.31
N ARG A 49 3.66 37.14 39.37
CA ARG A 49 2.64 36.59 38.47
C ARG A 49 2.17 37.71 37.55
N VAL A 50 2.26 37.51 36.23
CA VAL A 50 1.64 38.39 35.24
C VAL A 50 0.37 37.70 34.78
N SER A 51 -0.78 38.22 35.21
CA SER A 51 -2.10 37.79 34.74
C SER A 51 -2.51 38.71 33.61
N LEU A 52 -2.76 38.15 32.42
CA LEU A 52 -3.26 38.87 31.24
C LEU A 52 -4.67 38.38 30.91
N SER A 53 -5.54 38.46 31.92
CA SER A 53 -6.94 38.10 31.82
C SER A 53 -7.74 39.33 31.39
N ASN A 54 -7.91 39.48 30.08
CA ASN A 54 -8.87 40.43 29.52
C ASN A 54 -10.06 39.62 28.98
N ASN A 55 -11.23 39.76 29.59
CA ASN A 55 -12.55 39.91 28.96
C ASN A 55 -13.63 39.87 30.06
N ASP A 56 -14.77 40.52 29.81
CA ASP A 56 -15.76 40.96 30.83
C ASP A 56 -16.69 39.83 31.33
N SER A 57 -16.33 38.58 31.03
CA SER A 57 -17.23 37.42 30.99
C SER A 57 -16.45 36.10 30.86
N GLY A 58 -15.59 35.98 29.85
CA GLY A 58 -14.75 34.80 29.60
C GLY A 58 -13.63 34.56 30.63
N THR A 59 -13.66 33.40 31.29
CA THR A 59 -12.72 33.00 32.36
C THR A 59 -11.50 32.22 31.87
N GLU A 60 -10.42 32.22 32.66
CA GLU A 60 -9.20 31.40 32.47
C GLU A 60 -8.40 31.63 31.17
N ASN A 61 -8.70 32.68 30.40
CA ASN A 61 -7.97 33.05 29.20
C ASN A 61 -6.56 33.63 29.47
N THR A 62 -5.60 33.36 28.58
CA THR A 62 -4.26 33.96 28.54
C THR A 62 -4.07 34.70 27.22
N LEU A 63 -4.13 36.04 27.25
CA LEU A 63 -4.06 36.88 26.05
C LEU A 63 -2.78 37.72 26.02
N PHE A 64 -2.00 37.66 24.95
CA PHE A 64 -0.78 38.46 24.79
C PHE A 64 -0.61 38.98 23.36
N GLY A 65 -0.46 40.30 23.23
CA GLY A 65 -0.20 40.99 21.96
C GLY A 65 -1.41 41.74 21.40
N HIS A 66 -1.19 42.44 20.28
CA HIS A 66 -2.14 43.41 19.74
C HIS A 66 -3.35 42.70 19.09
N ASN A 67 -4.56 43.03 19.55
CA ASN A 67 -5.82 42.39 19.15
C ASN A 67 -5.85 40.85 19.38
N ALA A 68 -5.11 40.33 20.35
CA ALA A 68 -5.25 38.91 20.73
C ALA A 68 -6.59 38.70 21.47
N GLY A 69 -7.53 37.95 20.89
CA GLY A 69 -8.83 37.64 21.50
C GLY A 69 -9.75 38.86 21.70
N ARG A 70 -9.71 39.84 20.79
CA ARG A 70 -10.36 41.16 20.93
C ARG A 70 -11.85 41.10 21.34
N THR A 71 -12.56 40.05 20.95
CA THR A 71 -14.02 39.93 21.06
C THR A 71 -14.46 38.66 21.78
N ALA A 72 -13.61 38.06 22.61
CA ALA A 72 -14.02 36.90 23.42
C ALA A 72 -15.03 37.35 24.48
N ASP A 73 -16.26 36.84 24.41
CA ASP A 73 -17.33 37.18 25.36
C ASP A 73 -17.62 36.00 26.32
N ASP A 74 -18.82 35.99 26.92
CA ASP A 74 -19.38 34.88 27.68
C ASP A 74 -19.15 33.54 26.95
N GLY A 75 -18.84 32.50 27.72
CA GLY A 75 -18.54 31.17 27.18
C GLY A 75 -17.14 30.99 26.55
N SER A 76 -16.49 32.06 26.07
CA SER A 76 -15.14 31.96 25.47
C SER A 76 -14.03 31.80 26.53
N ASN A 77 -13.86 30.58 27.03
CA ASN A 77 -13.05 30.27 28.22
C ASN A 77 -11.74 29.51 27.91
N LYS A 78 -10.75 29.63 28.81
CA LYS A 78 -9.51 28.81 28.84
C LYS A 78 -8.62 28.87 27.58
N ASN A 79 -8.76 29.92 26.78
CA ASN A 79 -7.99 30.08 25.55
C ASN A 79 -6.58 30.62 25.81
N VAL A 80 -5.62 30.26 24.96
CA VAL A 80 -4.25 30.81 24.97
C VAL A 80 -3.98 31.49 23.62
N PHE A 81 -4.04 32.82 23.59
CA PHE A 81 -3.88 33.61 22.36
C PHE A 81 -2.66 34.52 22.45
N ILE A 82 -1.65 34.29 21.61
CA ILE A 82 -0.34 34.95 21.66
C ILE A 82 0.08 35.47 20.28
N GLY A 83 0.01 36.78 20.06
CA GLY A 83 0.58 37.44 18.88
C GLY A 83 -0.22 38.64 18.36
N TYR A 84 -0.28 38.78 17.03
CA TYR A 84 -0.97 39.90 16.36
C TYR A 84 -2.25 39.39 15.67
N LYS A 85 -3.39 39.98 16.03
CA LYS A 85 -4.72 39.63 15.51
C LYS A 85 -5.05 38.13 15.56
N VAL A 86 -4.60 37.45 16.61
CA VAL A 86 -4.96 36.06 16.86
C VAL A 86 -6.36 36.01 17.49
N ALA A 87 -7.26 35.19 16.94
CA ALA A 87 -8.68 35.21 17.32
C ALA A 87 -9.31 36.63 17.32
N ASP A 88 -9.09 37.39 16.24
CA ASP A 88 -9.56 38.79 16.07
C ASP A 88 -10.90 38.88 15.31
N ALA A 89 -11.78 37.89 15.49
CA ALA A 89 -13.08 37.82 14.85
C ALA A 89 -13.99 39.00 15.26
N ASP A 90 -15.10 39.21 14.56
CA ASP A 90 -16.03 40.30 14.91
C ASP A 90 -16.91 39.97 16.13
N VAL A 91 -17.18 38.67 16.36
CA VAL A 91 -17.87 38.13 17.53
C VAL A 91 -17.24 36.77 17.83
N MET A 92 -16.85 36.54 19.09
CA MET A 92 -16.42 35.22 19.56
C MET A 92 -17.17 34.84 20.85
N ASP A 93 -18.01 33.83 20.73
CA ASP A 93 -19.08 33.42 21.65
C ASP A 93 -18.95 31.90 21.88
N ASP A 94 -18.96 31.44 23.13
CA ASP A 94 -18.75 30.03 23.52
C ASP A 94 -17.43 29.35 23.04
N ALA A 95 -16.46 30.04 22.40
CA ALA A 95 -15.24 29.41 21.88
C ALA A 95 -14.23 29.04 22.99
N ALA A 96 -14.10 27.76 23.32
CA ALA A 96 -13.36 27.30 24.50
C ALA A 96 -12.12 26.41 24.20
N GLU A 97 -11.14 26.48 25.12
CA GLU A 97 -9.96 25.59 25.16
C GLU A 97 -9.09 25.61 23.88
N ASN A 98 -9.04 26.75 23.18
CA ASN A 98 -8.23 26.94 21.97
C ASN A 98 -6.82 27.51 22.27
N VAL A 99 -5.85 27.19 21.42
CA VAL A 99 -4.46 27.71 21.49
C VAL A 99 -4.07 28.34 20.15
N ALA A 100 -4.03 29.67 20.06
CA ALA A 100 -3.62 30.41 18.87
C ALA A 100 -2.30 31.17 19.11
N MET A 101 -1.30 30.98 18.25
CA MET A 101 -0.01 31.67 18.35
C MET A 101 0.51 32.10 16.98
N GLY A 102 0.77 33.40 16.78
CA GLY A 102 1.37 33.93 15.55
C GLY A 102 0.76 35.24 15.08
N HIS A 103 0.59 35.37 13.76
CA HIS A 103 -0.05 36.51 13.12
C HIS A 103 -1.28 36.00 12.39
N GLU A 104 -2.47 36.51 12.74
CA GLU A 104 -3.76 36.08 12.16
C GLU A 104 -4.03 34.56 12.29
N ALA A 105 -3.49 33.90 13.31
CA ALA A 105 -3.88 32.53 13.65
C ALA A 105 -5.31 32.54 14.22
N MET A 106 -6.18 31.66 13.72
CA MET A 106 -7.61 31.59 14.07
C MET A 106 -8.38 32.92 13.93
N SER A 107 -8.00 33.79 12.98
CA SER A 107 -8.56 35.15 12.87
C SER A 107 -10.08 35.25 12.69
N SER A 108 -10.76 34.18 12.26
CA SER A 108 -12.22 34.13 12.07
C SER A 108 -12.98 33.32 13.12
N LEU A 109 -12.32 32.86 14.19
CA LEU A 109 -12.91 31.96 15.20
C LEU A 109 -14.14 32.60 15.86
N THR A 110 -15.30 31.93 15.74
CA THR A 110 -16.55 32.41 16.34
C THR A 110 -16.97 31.57 17.55
N SER A 111 -17.00 30.24 17.44
CA SER A 111 -17.55 29.35 18.47
C SER A 111 -17.02 27.91 18.36
N GLY A 112 -15.75 27.77 17.94
CA GLY A 112 -15.09 26.47 17.76
C GLY A 112 -14.19 26.12 18.95
N ASP A 113 -14.20 24.85 19.37
CA ASP A 113 -13.48 24.40 20.57
C ASP A 113 -12.27 23.52 20.27
N TYR A 114 -11.34 23.45 21.24
CA TYR A 114 -10.19 22.52 21.24
C TYR A 114 -9.27 22.64 20.00
N ASN A 115 -9.22 23.81 19.36
CA ASN A 115 -8.36 24.03 18.22
C ASN A 115 -6.96 24.49 18.66
N VAL A 116 -5.94 24.10 17.90
CA VAL A 116 -4.55 24.55 18.07
C VAL A 116 -4.03 25.09 16.74
N GLY A 117 -3.50 26.31 16.75
CA GLY A 117 -3.12 27.06 15.55
C GLY A 117 -1.87 27.87 15.80
N VAL A 118 -0.72 27.34 15.37
CA VAL A 118 0.60 27.92 15.65
C VAL A 118 1.32 28.23 14.34
N GLY A 119 1.36 29.52 13.98
CA GLY A 119 2.00 30.01 12.77
C GLY A 119 1.32 31.25 12.20
N TYR A 120 1.91 31.81 11.14
CA TYR A 120 1.24 32.84 10.34
C TYR A 120 0.02 32.24 9.63
N GLN A 121 -1.17 32.79 9.89
CA GLN A 121 -2.45 32.36 9.31
C GLN A 121 -2.75 30.85 9.45
N ALA A 122 -2.32 30.23 10.56
CA ALA A 122 -2.74 28.88 10.91
C ALA A 122 -4.23 28.89 11.31
N LEU A 123 -5.06 28.04 10.68
CA LEU A 123 -6.53 28.00 10.85
C LEU A 123 -7.21 29.37 10.66
N ALA A 124 -6.68 30.25 9.79
CA ALA A 124 -7.14 31.64 9.70
C ALA A 124 -8.65 31.81 9.49
N SER A 125 -9.27 30.92 8.69
CA SER A 125 -10.71 30.97 8.36
C SER A 125 -11.63 30.13 9.27
N ILE A 126 -11.13 29.52 10.36
CA ILE A 126 -11.96 28.65 11.20
C ILE A 126 -13.07 29.47 11.87
N THR A 127 -14.31 28.97 11.89
CA THR A 127 -15.45 29.65 12.53
C THR A 127 -16.00 28.79 13.67
N THR A 128 -16.55 27.62 13.33
CA THR A 128 -17.20 26.69 14.26
C THR A 128 -16.57 25.28 14.22
N GLY A 129 -15.50 25.09 13.45
CA GLY A 129 -14.73 23.84 13.46
C GLY A 129 -14.07 23.58 14.82
N TYR A 130 -13.85 22.32 15.16
CA TYR A 130 -13.39 21.92 16.49
C TYR A 130 -12.37 20.75 16.43
N ASN A 131 -11.55 20.58 17.47
CA ASN A 131 -10.50 19.56 17.54
C ASN A 131 -9.48 19.60 16.36
N ASN A 132 -9.20 20.76 15.78
CA ASN A 132 -8.22 20.90 14.69
C ASN A 132 -6.84 21.33 15.20
N ALA A 133 -5.76 20.81 14.61
CA ALA A 133 -4.38 21.07 15.05
C ALA A 133 -3.48 21.47 13.87
N GLY A 134 -3.27 22.77 13.67
CA GLY A 134 -2.46 23.35 12.59
C GLY A 134 -1.17 24.01 13.08
N PHE A 135 -0.02 23.53 12.61
CA PHE A 135 1.30 24.03 12.95
C PHE A 135 2.08 24.39 11.68
N GLY A 136 2.39 25.67 11.49
CA GLY A 136 3.16 26.17 10.35
C GLY A 136 2.49 27.34 9.62
N TYR A 137 3.21 27.90 8.66
CA TYR A 137 2.71 28.96 7.79
C TYR A 137 1.53 28.45 6.93
N GLN A 138 0.35 29.05 7.11
CA GLN A 138 -0.88 28.73 6.39
C GLN A 138 -1.30 27.25 6.45
N ALA A 139 -0.99 26.56 7.56
CA ALA A 139 -1.54 25.23 7.86
C ALA A 139 -3.05 25.36 8.16
N LEU A 140 -3.88 24.57 7.48
CA LEU A 140 -5.36 24.64 7.56
C LEU A 140 -5.95 26.04 7.32
N ALA A 141 -5.30 26.88 6.52
CA ALA A 141 -5.67 28.30 6.39
C ALA A 141 -7.15 28.54 6.02
N SER A 142 -7.76 27.66 5.22
CA SER A 142 -9.13 27.79 4.71
C SER A 142 -10.19 26.95 5.45
N ILE A 143 -9.86 26.22 6.52
CA ILE A 143 -10.87 25.40 7.23
C ILE A 143 -11.91 26.30 7.88
N THR A 144 -13.19 25.97 7.77
CA THR A 144 -14.29 26.78 8.35
C THR A 144 -15.03 25.99 9.44
N THR A 145 -15.67 24.89 9.05
CA THR A 145 -16.52 24.05 9.92
C THR A 145 -16.00 22.62 10.10
N GLY A 146 -14.97 22.21 9.35
CA GLY A 146 -14.37 20.87 9.47
C GLY A 146 -13.73 20.63 10.84
N PHE A 147 -13.56 19.37 11.20
CA PHE A 147 -13.07 18.97 12.54
C PHE A 147 -12.05 17.83 12.52
N LYS A 148 -11.44 17.59 13.68
CA LYS A 148 -10.50 16.48 13.98
C LYS A 148 -9.31 16.36 13.03
N THR A 149 -8.91 17.47 12.42
CA THR A 149 -7.90 17.49 11.37
C THR A 149 -6.55 18.00 11.89
N THR A 150 -5.47 17.28 11.60
CA THR A 150 -4.10 17.64 11.98
C THR A 150 -3.29 18.06 10.74
N ALA A 151 -2.67 19.23 10.76
CA ALA A 151 -1.81 19.74 9.71
C ALA A 151 -0.49 20.30 10.27
N VAL A 152 0.65 19.75 9.87
CA VAL A 152 1.98 20.17 10.35
C VAL A 152 2.88 20.43 9.15
N GLY A 153 3.16 21.70 8.87
CA GLY A 153 4.07 22.12 7.80
C GLY A 153 3.60 23.37 7.06
N TYR A 154 4.47 23.87 6.17
CA TYR A 154 4.14 24.96 5.27
C TYR A 154 2.99 24.55 4.33
N GLN A 155 1.85 25.23 4.42
CA GLN A 155 0.66 25.00 3.58
C GLN A 155 0.10 23.57 3.62
N ALA A 156 0.30 22.83 4.72
CA ALA A 156 -0.37 21.53 4.93
C ALA A 156 -1.90 21.74 5.04
N LEU A 157 -2.69 20.99 4.27
CA LEU A 157 -4.16 21.12 4.18
C LEU A 157 -4.65 22.57 3.95
N ARG A 158 -3.86 23.39 3.23
CA ARG A 158 -4.11 24.83 3.07
C ARG A 158 -5.56 25.14 2.64
N ASN A 159 -6.05 24.44 1.61
CA ASN A 159 -7.34 24.74 0.98
C ASN A 159 -8.51 23.91 1.55
N ASN A 160 -8.28 23.10 2.59
CA ASN A 160 -9.35 22.28 3.17
C ASN A 160 -10.39 23.21 3.80
N THR A 161 -11.65 23.15 3.37
CA THR A 161 -12.73 23.98 3.89
C THR A 161 -13.58 23.24 4.92
N THR A 162 -13.98 22.00 4.59
CA THR A 162 -14.93 21.22 5.39
C THR A 162 -14.56 19.75 5.52
N GLY A 163 -13.43 19.30 4.96
CA GLY A 163 -13.00 17.90 5.06
C GLY A 163 -12.50 17.55 6.46
N GLU A 164 -12.79 16.32 6.91
CA GLU A 164 -12.69 15.87 8.30
C GLU A 164 -11.72 14.69 8.48
N ASP A 165 -11.27 14.45 9.72
CA ASP A 165 -10.42 13.31 10.10
C ASP A 165 -9.12 13.15 9.26
N ASN A 166 -8.56 14.26 8.75
CA ASN A 166 -7.35 14.25 7.92
C ASN A 166 -6.06 14.46 8.75
N VAL A 167 -4.95 13.85 8.32
CA VAL A 167 -3.61 14.05 8.88
C VAL A 167 -2.63 14.41 7.77
N ALA A 168 -2.15 15.65 7.75
CA ALA A 168 -1.14 16.14 6.81
C ALA A 168 0.13 16.57 7.54
N MET A 169 1.28 15.98 7.21
CA MET A 169 2.58 16.33 7.80
C MET A 169 3.63 16.53 6.71
N GLY A 170 3.94 17.77 6.38
CA GLY A 170 4.96 18.14 5.40
C GLY A 170 4.63 19.41 4.63
N HIS A 171 5.59 19.89 3.84
CA HIS A 171 5.39 21.02 2.94
C HIS A 171 4.37 20.66 1.86
N GLN A 172 3.22 21.33 1.86
CA GLN A 172 2.11 21.13 0.92
C GLN A 172 1.54 19.70 0.89
N ALA A 173 1.55 18.98 2.01
CA ALA A 173 0.79 17.74 2.14
C ALA A 173 -0.73 18.04 2.07
N LEU A 174 -1.48 17.31 1.24
CA LEU A 174 -2.93 17.50 0.99
C LEU A 174 -3.33 18.96 0.67
N ALA A 175 -2.46 19.73 0.02
CA ALA A 175 -2.64 21.19 -0.09
C ALA A 175 -3.88 21.64 -0.87
N THR A 176 -4.35 20.87 -1.86
CA THR A 176 -5.53 21.24 -2.68
C THR A 176 -6.83 20.56 -2.28
N VAL A 177 -6.84 19.67 -1.28
CA VAL A 177 -8.09 19.08 -0.77
C VAL A 177 -9.01 20.19 -0.27
N THR A 178 -10.29 20.10 -0.58
CA THR A 178 -11.35 21.02 -0.10
C THR A 178 -12.33 20.35 0.84
N THR A 179 -12.80 19.14 0.50
CA THR A 179 -13.89 18.43 1.19
C THR A 179 -13.68 16.91 1.26
N ALA A 180 -12.44 16.44 1.19
CA ALA A 180 -12.13 15.00 1.22
C ALA A 180 -11.67 14.57 2.61
N ASP A 181 -12.12 13.42 3.07
CA ASP A 181 -12.01 12.99 4.47
C ASP A 181 -11.06 11.79 4.65
N GLN A 182 -10.63 11.58 5.89
CA GLN A 182 -9.96 10.34 6.31
C GLN A 182 -8.67 10.03 5.52
N ASN A 183 -7.87 11.05 5.22
CA ASN A 183 -6.60 10.91 4.51
C ASN A 183 -5.39 11.11 5.42
N VAL A 184 -4.40 10.23 5.31
CA VAL A 184 -3.07 10.37 5.93
C VAL A 184 -2.06 10.72 4.85
N ALA A 185 -1.36 11.84 4.97
CA ALA A 185 -0.35 12.33 4.04
C ALA A 185 0.90 12.81 4.79
N ILE A 186 1.97 12.01 4.78
CA ILE A 186 3.21 12.32 5.49
C ILE A 186 4.36 12.44 4.49
N GLY A 187 4.83 13.67 4.26
CA GLY A 187 5.88 14.01 3.31
C GLY A 187 5.62 15.34 2.60
N ARG A 188 6.63 15.86 1.89
CA ARG A 188 6.46 17.03 1.03
C ARG A 188 5.72 16.63 -0.25
N GLY A 189 4.66 17.38 -0.60
CA GLY A 189 3.84 17.14 -1.79
C GLY A 189 3.02 15.84 -1.78
N THR A 190 2.92 15.17 -0.64
CA THR A 190 2.14 13.93 -0.52
C THR A 190 0.65 14.23 -0.70
N LEU A 191 -0.03 13.48 -1.57
CA LEU A 191 -1.44 13.68 -1.93
C LEU A 191 -1.76 15.13 -2.37
N PHE A 192 -0.85 15.77 -3.12
CA PHE A 192 -0.96 17.20 -3.45
C PHE A 192 -2.26 17.57 -4.17
N ASN A 193 -2.60 16.88 -5.26
CA ASN A 193 -3.80 17.13 -6.10
C ASN A 193 -5.07 16.37 -5.65
N ASN A 194 -5.04 15.70 -4.48
CA ASN A 194 -6.08 14.77 -4.04
C ASN A 194 -7.48 15.38 -3.92
N THR A 195 -8.50 14.66 -4.38
CA THR A 195 -9.93 14.96 -4.14
C THR A 195 -10.71 13.76 -3.58
N ALA A 196 -10.05 12.62 -3.35
CA ALA A 196 -10.64 11.39 -2.85
C ALA A 196 -10.45 11.20 -1.33
N ALA A 197 -11.36 10.47 -0.70
CA ALA A 197 -11.25 10.06 0.70
C ALA A 197 -10.43 8.76 0.87
N ASN A 198 -10.12 8.42 2.13
CA ASN A 198 -9.55 7.12 2.54
C ASN A 198 -8.17 6.78 1.93
N GLN A 199 -7.27 7.75 1.81
CA GLN A 199 -5.89 7.51 1.37
C GLN A 199 -4.92 7.33 2.56
N THR A 200 -3.95 6.43 2.43
CA THR A 200 -2.76 6.41 3.30
C THR A 200 -1.50 6.58 2.46
N ALA A 201 -0.89 7.75 2.50
CA ALA A 201 0.31 8.09 1.73
C ALA A 201 1.44 8.60 2.64
N VAL A 202 2.62 7.98 2.53
CA VAL A 202 3.81 8.32 3.32
C VAL A 202 5.05 8.29 2.41
N GLY A 203 5.68 9.44 2.21
CA GLY A 203 6.82 9.63 1.31
C GLY A 203 6.69 10.91 0.49
N HIS A 204 7.85 11.48 0.13
CA HIS A 204 7.89 12.65 -0.77
C HIS A 204 7.15 12.34 -2.08
N SER A 205 6.18 13.21 -2.42
CA SER A 205 5.32 13.10 -3.60
C SER A 205 4.66 11.72 -3.83
N ALA A 206 4.41 10.96 -2.75
CA ALA A 206 3.55 9.78 -2.84
C ALA A 206 2.11 10.22 -3.17
N MET A 207 1.48 9.55 -4.15
CA MET A 207 0.16 9.89 -4.70
C MET A 207 -0.01 11.36 -5.12
N TYR A 208 1.03 11.98 -5.70
CA TYR A 208 1.02 13.42 -6.02
C TYR A 208 -0.15 13.83 -6.93
N GLU A 209 -0.43 13.05 -7.98
CA GLU A 209 -1.49 13.32 -8.98
C GLU A 209 -2.85 12.65 -8.69
N ASN A 210 -3.03 12.00 -7.52
CA ASN A 210 -4.31 11.35 -7.22
C ASN A 210 -5.45 12.35 -7.30
N THR A 211 -6.55 11.99 -7.95
CA THR A 211 -7.76 12.82 -7.99
C THR A 211 -8.88 12.06 -7.29
N THR A 212 -9.55 11.12 -7.97
CA THR A 212 -10.75 10.44 -7.49
C THR A 212 -10.54 8.99 -7.04
N GLY A 213 -9.33 8.44 -7.17
CA GLY A 213 -9.02 7.07 -6.75
C GLY A 213 -9.10 6.92 -5.22
N THR A 214 -10.02 6.10 -4.71
CA THR A 214 -10.27 5.90 -3.27
C THR A 214 -9.49 4.71 -2.68
N GLY A 215 -9.23 4.73 -1.38
CA GLY A 215 -8.77 3.54 -0.65
C GLY A 215 -7.37 3.04 -1.00
N ASN A 216 -6.47 3.89 -1.52
CA ASN A 216 -5.10 3.47 -1.85
C ASN A 216 -4.17 3.59 -0.63
N THR A 217 -3.10 2.80 -0.65
CA THR A 217 -1.96 2.89 0.27
C THR A 217 -0.65 3.09 -0.52
N ALA A 218 0.14 4.11 -0.20
CA ALA A 218 1.43 4.40 -0.81
C ALA A 218 2.49 4.67 0.27
N LEU A 219 3.55 3.86 0.33
CA LEU A 219 4.66 4.02 1.26
C LEU A 219 5.98 4.04 0.49
N GLY A 220 6.50 5.23 0.21
CA GLY A 220 7.76 5.40 -0.51
C GLY A 220 7.86 6.72 -1.30
N TYR A 221 9.09 7.09 -1.68
CA TYR A 221 9.33 8.21 -2.59
C TYR A 221 8.62 7.96 -3.92
N ASN A 222 7.75 8.88 -4.34
CA ASN A 222 6.95 8.82 -5.56
C ASN A 222 6.17 7.49 -5.77
N ALA A 223 5.77 6.80 -4.70
CA ALA A 223 4.87 5.64 -4.80
C ALA A 223 3.48 6.10 -5.29
N LEU A 224 2.90 5.42 -6.29
CA LEU A 224 1.64 5.80 -6.96
C LEU A 224 1.60 7.27 -7.47
N TYR A 225 2.75 7.83 -7.87
CA TYR A 225 2.87 9.27 -8.21
C TYR A 225 1.85 9.74 -9.27
N ASN A 226 1.74 9.03 -10.40
CA ASN A 226 0.86 9.36 -11.53
C ASN A 226 -0.55 8.77 -11.40
N ASN A 227 -0.93 8.19 -10.25
CA ASN A 227 -2.29 7.69 -10.06
C ASN A 227 -3.29 8.83 -10.21
N THR A 228 -4.36 8.64 -10.97
CA THR A 228 -5.40 9.64 -11.18
C THR A 228 -6.73 9.17 -10.60
N THR A 229 -7.30 8.06 -11.08
CA THR A 229 -8.62 7.54 -10.64
C THR A 229 -8.59 6.09 -10.15
N ALA A 230 -7.42 5.44 -10.12
CA ALA A 230 -7.34 4.04 -9.69
C ALA A 230 -7.46 3.92 -8.16
N ALA A 231 -8.29 2.98 -7.73
CA ALA A 231 -8.69 2.73 -6.35
C ALA A 231 -8.19 1.36 -5.85
N TYR A 232 -8.06 1.26 -4.53
CA TYR A 232 -7.67 0.04 -3.80
C TYR A 232 -6.30 -0.54 -4.15
N ASN A 233 -5.35 0.30 -4.57
CA ASN A 233 -3.96 -0.12 -4.79
C ASN A 233 -3.13 -0.04 -3.50
N THR A 234 -2.18 -0.95 -3.33
CA THR A 234 -1.14 -0.90 -2.30
C THR A 234 0.22 -0.82 -2.97
N ALA A 235 0.99 0.23 -2.74
CA ALA A 235 2.33 0.43 -3.28
C ALA A 235 3.33 0.72 -2.16
N VAL A 236 4.27 -0.19 -1.92
CA VAL A 236 5.27 -0.08 -0.85
C VAL A 236 6.67 -0.18 -1.45
N GLY A 237 7.35 0.96 -1.58
CA GLY A 237 8.68 1.06 -2.15
C GLY A 237 8.88 2.36 -2.93
N HIS A 238 10.14 2.74 -3.14
CA HIS A 238 10.50 3.87 -3.99
C HIS A 238 10.04 3.59 -5.44
N GLN A 239 9.19 4.48 -5.95
CA GLN A 239 8.54 4.40 -7.28
C GLN A 239 7.74 3.10 -7.53
N ALA A 240 7.25 2.43 -6.48
CA ALA A 240 6.29 1.33 -6.65
C ALA A 240 4.99 1.86 -7.30
N LEU A 241 4.53 1.21 -8.38
CA LEU A 241 3.38 1.62 -9.21
C LEU A 241 3.40 3.12 -9.60
N HIS A 242 4.57 3.71 -9.83
CA HIS A 242 4.70 5.15 -10.13
C HIS A 242 3.83 5.60 -11.32
N ASP A 243 3.80 4.81 -12.40
CA ASP A 243 3.04 5.10 -13.63
C ASP A 243 1.64 4.47 -13.68
N ALA A 244 1.14 3.91 -12.57
CA ALA A 244 -0.27 3.50 -12.48
C ALA A 244 -1.16 4.71 -12.69
N ASN A 245 -1.98 4.68 -13.74
CA ASN A 245 -2.78 5.81 -14.19
C ASN A 245 -3.94 5.27 -15.05
N ARG A 246 -5.12 5.15 -14.44
CA ARG A 246 -6.29 4.57 -15.10
C ARG A 246 -7.49 5.52 -15.06
N THR A 247 -8.17 5.57 -16.20
CA THR A 247 -9.39 6.36 -16.47
C THR A 247 -10.22 5.62 -17.54
N ALA A 248 -10.94 4.54 -17.25
CA ALA A 248 -11.23 3.88 -15.96
C ALA A 248 -11.24 2.33 -16.22
N ASP A 249 -11.93 1.43 -15.51
CA ASP A 249 -12.72 1.56 -14.29
C ASP A 249 -11.93 2.12 -13.09
N VAL A 250 -12.63 2.39 -11.99
CA VAL A 250 -12.03 2.89 -10.76
C VAL A 250 -11.25 1.83 -10.00
N ASN A 251 -11.75 0.60 -9.87
CA ASN A 251 -11.13 -0.38 -8.97
C ASN A 251 -9.96 -1.09 -9.65
N ALA A 252 -8.73 -0.90 -9.17
CA ALA A 252 -7.54 -1.50 -9.76
C ALA A 252 -6.93 -2.62 -8.91
N TYR A 253 -7.06 -2.60 -7.58
CA TYR A 253 -6.68 -3.73 -6.71
C TYR A 253 -5.22 -4.24 -6.87
N ASN A 254 -4.28 -3.43 -7.36
CA ASN A 254 -2.89 -3.87 -7.51
C ASN A 254 -2.15 -3.80 -6.16
N THR A 255 -1.33 -4.79 -5.85
CA THR A 255 -0.40 -4.81 -4.72
C THR A 255 1.03 -4.86 -5.26
N ALA A 256 1.83 -3.83 -5.01
CA ALA A 256 3.24 -3.78 -5.40
C ALA A 256 4.13 -3.50 -4.18
N VAL A 257 5.14 -4.33 -3.96
CA VAL A 257 6.04 -4.24 -2.80
C VAL A 257 7.49 -4.41 -3.27
N GLY A 258 8.23 -3.31 -3.33
CA GLY A 258 9.64 -3.27 -3.74
C GLY A 258 10.03 -1.97 -4.43
N TYR A 259 11.33 -1.72 -4.54
CA TYR A 259 11.88 -0.68 -5.43
C TYR A 259 11.45 -0.96 -6.87
N LEU A 260 10.84 0.02 -7.55
CA LEU A 260 10.36 -0.11 -8.94
C LEU A 260 9.37 -1.28 -9.18
N ALA A 261 8.68 -1.78 -8.16
CA ALA A 261 7.68 -2.85 -8.33
C ALA A 261 6.49 -2.33 -9.18
N GLY A 262 6.26 -2.95 -10.33
CA GLY A 262 5.25 -2.53 -11.32
C GLY A 262 5.65 -1.28 -12.13
N ASN A 263 6.90 -0.84 -12.04
CA ASN A 263 7.41 0.37 -12.69
C ASN A 263 8.90 0.21 -13.08
N THR A 264 9.22 -0.71 -13.99
CA THR A 264 10.59 -1.01 -14.42
C THR A 264 11.06 -0.24 -15.67
N GLY A 265 10.21 0.62 -16.23
CA GLY A 265 10.41 1.27 -17.54
C GLY A 265 10.03 0.39 -18.73
N THR A 266 9.42 -0.77 -18.46
CA THR A 266 8.96 -1.75 -19.45
C THR A 266 7.74 -2.48 -18.89
N ASN A 267 6.63 -2.47 -19.61
CA ASN A 267 5.36 -3.05 -19.13
C ASN A 267 4.90 -2.47 -17.77
N ASP A 268 5.17 -1.19 -17.54
CA ASP A 268 4.75 -0.47 -16.34
C ASP A 268 3.22 -0.53 -16.22
N VAL A 269 2.72 -0.85 -15.01
CA VAL A 269 1.28 -1.11 -14.80
C VAL A 269 0.54 0.21 -14.84
N THR A 270 0.13 0.64 -16.04
CA THR A 270 -0.67 1.87 -16.22
C THR A 270 -2.16 1.59 -16.04
N THR A 271 -2.66 0.54 -16.69
CA THR A 271 -4.09 0.19 -16.75
C THR A 271 -4.42 -1.21 -16.21
N GLY A 272 -3.40 -2.01 -15.90
CA GLY A 272 -3.57 -3.35 -15.35
C GLY A 272 -4.19 -3.37 -13.95
N ASP A 273 -4.81 -4.49 -13.60
CA ASP A 273 -5.59 -4.63 -12.37
C ASP A 273 -5.41 -6.01 -11.68
N LYS A 274 -5.67 -6.06 -10.38
CA LYS A 274 -5.59 -7.27 -9.53
C LYS A 274 -4.21 -7.95 -9.49
N ASN A 275 -3.14 -7.25 -9.86
CA ASN A 275 -1.79 -7.83 -9.89
C ASN A 275 -1.12 -7.78 -8.52
N VAL A 276 -0.40 -8.84 -8.16
CA VAL A 276 0.48 -8.91 -6.99
C VAL A 276 1.93 -8.93 -7.48
N LEU A 277 2.71 -7.90 -7.19
CA LEU A 277 4.07 -7.67 -7.69
C LEU A 277 5.03 -7.47 -6.50
N ILE A 278 5.71 -8.52 -6.05
CA ILE A 278 6.48 -8.51 -4.79
C ILE A 278 7.96 -8.80 -5.07
N GLY A 279 8.80 -7.77 -4.99
CA GLY A 279 10.23 -7.83 -5.22
C GLY A 279 10.75 -6.52 -5.82
N ALA A 280 12.04 -6.26 -5.69
CA ALA A 280 12.65 -5.14 -6.41
C ALA A 280 12.65 -5.43 -7.92
N SER A 281 12.20 -4.46 -8.70
CA SER A 281 12.08 -4.51 -10.16
C SER A 281 11.20 -5.65 -10.71
N THR A 282 10.12 -6.02 -10.02
CA THR A 282 9.11 -6.92 -10.61
C THR A 282 8.31 -6.21 -11.69
N ALA A 283 8.19 -6.80 -12.88
CA ALA A 283 7.43 -6.29 -14.01
C ALA A 283 6.14 -7.10 -14.27
N ALA A 284 5.09 -6.44 -14.75
CA ALA A 284 3.94 -7.13 -15.32
C ALA A 284 4.24 -7.67 -16.73
N SER A 285 3.40 -8.58 -17.25
CA SER A 285 3.58 -9.06 -18.65
C SER A 285 3.29 -8.00 -19.70
N GLN A 286 2.48 -6.99 -19.36
CA GLN A 286 2.05 -5.88 -20.21
C GLN A 286 1.44 -4.78 -19.32
N ALA A 287 1.35 -3.55 -19.84
CA ALA A 287 0.85 -2.41 -19.07
C ALA A 287 -0.62 -2.53 -18.62
N SER A 288 -1.39 -3.39 -19.28
CA SER A 288 -2.79 -3.73 -18.99
C SER A 288 -2.97 -5.13 -18.40
N ALA A 289 -1.91 -5.73 -17.82
CA ALA A 289 -1.97 -7.11 -17.33
C ALA A 289 -2.99 -7.25 -16.18
N SER A 290 -3.65 -8.40 -16.10
CA SER A 290 -4.69 -8.66 -15.11
C SER A 290 -4.42 -9.91 -14.28
N ASN A 291 -4.70 -9.82 -12.97
CA ASN A 291 -4.76 -10.96 -12.05
C ASN A 291 -3.45 -11.80 -12.01
N GLN A 292 -2.29 -11.15 -12.14
CA GLN A 292 -0.99 -11.82 -12.05
C GLN A 292 -0.51 -11.95 -10.61
N ILE A 293 0.33 -12.95 -10.35
CA ILE A 293 1.19 -13.01 -9.15
C ILE A 293 2.63 -13.07 -9.65
N VAL A 294 3.45 -12.08 -9.37
CA VAL A 294 4.86 -12.00 -9.80
C VAL A 294 5.72 -11.71 -8.57
N ILE A 295 6.53 -12.67 -8.16
CA ILE A 295 7.30 -12.60 -6.91
C ILE A 295 8.78 -12.87 -7.18
N GLY A 296 9.67 -11.98 -6.73
CA GLY A 296 11.12 -12.14 -6.80
C GLY A 296 11.84 -10.96 -7.46
N TYR A 297 13.13 -10.82 -7.19
CA TYR A 297 13.95 -9.77 -7.81
C TYR A 297 13.99 -9.91 -9.33
N GLY A 298 13.58 -8.87 -10.07
CA GLY A 298 13.59 -8.88 -11.54
C GLY A 298 12.69 -9.96 -12.17
N ALA A 299 11.66 -10.41 -11.46
CA ALA A 299 10.68 -11.35 -12.01
C ALA A 299 9.70 -10.61 -12.94
N SER A 300 9.32 -11.24 -14.06
CA SER A 300 8.40 -10.67 -15.06
C SER A 300 7.17 -11.57 -15.23
N GLY A 301 5.98 -10.98 -15.25
CA GLY A 301 4.74 -11.71 -15.55
C GLY A 301 4.73 -12.32 -16.96
N HIS A 302 4.01 -13.43 -17.13
CA HIS A 302 3.94 -14.18 -18.41
C HIS A 302 2.55 -14.18 -19.07
N GLY A 303 1.59 -13.42 -18.56
CA GLY A 303 0.21 -13.33 -19.08
C GLY A 303 -0.82 -13.28 -17.98
N ASP A 304 -2.06 -12.93 -18.31
CA ASP A 304 -3.11 -12.72 -17.31
C ASP A 304 -3.47 -14.02 -16.58
N ASN A 305 -3.78 -13.94 -15.28
CA ASN A 305 -4.08 -15.10 -14.41
C ASN A 305 -2.91 -16.08 -14.19
N ILE A 306 -1.67 -15.66 -14.41
CA ILE A 306 -0.46 -16.48 -14.23
C ILE A 306 0.31 -16.08 -12.97
N ALA A 307 0.77 -17.09 -12.23
CA ALA A 307 1.75 -16.94 -11.16
C ALA A 307 3.18 -17.18 -11.68
N VAL A 308 4.10 -16.30 -11.33
CA VAL A 308 5.54 -16.35 -11.62
C VAL A 308 6.29 -16.13 -10.32
N ILE A 309 7.16 -17.07 -9.96
CA ILE A 309 8.02 -16.99 -8.78
C ILE A 309 9.46 -17.11 -9.26
N GLY A 310 10.28 -16.12 -8.92
CA GLY A 310 11.67 -15.97 -9.36
C GLY A 310 11.81 -15.42 -10.78
N ASN A 311 13.06 -15.35 -11.21
CA ASN A 311 13.47 -14.97 -12.56
C ASN A 311 14.25 -16.15 -13.20
N GLY A 312 14.83 -15.96 -14.40
CA GLY A 312 15.60 -17.01 -15.08
C GLY A 312 16.89 -17.49 -14.38
N SER A 313 17.25 -16.91 -13.24
CA SER A 313 18.35 -17.35 -12.37
C SER A 313 17.88 -18.09 -11.09
N LEU A 314 16.58 -18.36 -10.95
CA LEU A 314 16.06 -19.19 -9.85
C LEU A 314 16.58 -20.64 -10.00
N THR A 315 17.30 -21.13 -8.99
CA THR A 315 17.93 -22.47 -9.03
C THR A 315 17.05 -23.57 -8.45
N ALA A 316 16.21 -23.26 -7.47
CA ALA A 316 15.30 -24.20 -6.81
C ALA A 316 14.16 -23.46 -6.09
N ILE A 317 13.05 -24.17 -5.86
CA ILE A 317 12.02 -23.80 -4.88
C ILE A 317 12.09 -24.84 -3.77
N HIS A 318 12.38 -24.41 -2.55
CA HIS A 318 12.44 -25.29 -1.38
C HIS A 318 11.14 -25.13 -0.54
N PRO A 319 10.44 -26.24 -0.22
CA PRO A 319 9.33 -26.24 0.73
C PRO A 319 9.84 -26.11 2.17
N SER A 320 8.95 -25.78 3.13
CA SER A 320 9.36 -25.53 4.52
C SER A 320 9.74 -26.79 5.30
N ASP A 321 9.12 -27.93 4.99
CA ASP A 321 9.25 -29.19 5.70
C ASP A 321 9.44 -30.35 4.70
N ASP A 322 10.11 -31.43 5.16
CA ASP A 322 10.30 -32.73 4.51
C ASP A 322 10.84 -32.77 3.05
N ASN A 323 11.30 -31.64 2.50
CA ASN A 323 11.79 -31.48 1.12
C ASN A 323 10.75 -31.81 0.02
N GLU A 324 9.46 -31.94 0.37
CA GLU A 324 8.38 -32.29 -0.57
C GLU A 324 7.59 -31.06 -1.02
N VAL A 325 7.52 -30.83 -2.33
CA VAL A 325 6.71 -29.74 -2.91
C VAL A 325 5.36 -30.30 -3.32
N ASP A 326 4.37 -30.17 -2.45
CA ASP A 326 2.99 -30.55 -2.75
C ASP A 326 2.40 -29.64 -3.84
N LEU A 327 2.26 -30.20 -5.04
CA LEU A 327 1.64 -29.57 -6.20
C LEU A 327 0.13 -29.88 -6.30
N GLY A 328 -0.53 -30.29 -5.22
CA GLY A 328 -1.96 -30.57 -5.26
C GLY A 328 -2.53 -31.21 -4.01
N SER A 329 -3.79 -31.65 -4.12
CA SER A 329 -4.51 -32.43 -3.10
C SER A 329 -5.60 -33.26 -3.78
N SER A 330 -6.25 -34.15 -3.01
CA SER A 330 -7.43 -34.92 -3.45
C SER A 330 -8.64 -34.09 -3.92
N THR A 331 -8.59 -32.77 -3.83
CA THR A 331 -9.66 -31.86 -4.31
C THR A 331 -9.17 -30.81 -5.33
N LYS A 332 -7.86 -30.74 -5.58
CA LYS A 332 -7.19 -29.76 -6.45
C LYS A 332 -5.95 -30.40 -7.07
N GLU A 333 -6.05 -30.81 -8.32
CA GLU A 333 -4.97 -31.42 -9.09
C GLU A 333 -4.55 -30.47 -10.22
N PHE A 334 -3.25 -30.36 -10.53
CA PHE A 334 -2.86 -29.77 -11.81
C PHE A 334 -3.25 -30.72 -12.94
N LYS A 335 -3.92 -30.16 -13.95
CA LYS A 335 -4.38 -30.92 -15.13
C LYS A 335 -3.21 -31.51 -15.92
N ASP A 336 -2.12 -30.76 -16.05
CA ASP A 336 -0.95 -31.09 -16.84
C ASP A 336 0.32 -30.71 -16.04
N LEU A 337 1.32 -31.60 -16.00
CA LEU A 337 2.65 -31.33 -15.45
C LEU A 337 3.68 -31.47 -16.58
N TYR A 338 4.30 -30.36 -16.99
CA TYR A 338 5.29 -30.34 -18.06
C TYR A 338 6.70 -30.39 -17.47
N MET A 339 7.50 -31.39 -17.89
CA MET A 339 8.88 -31.55 -17.45
C MET A 339 9.79 -31.72 -18.67
N GLY A 340 10.90 -30.97 -18.69
CA GLY A 340 11.89 -31.00 -19.78
C GLY A 340 12.98 -32.07 -19.63
N GLY A 341 12.83 -33.00 -18.69
CA GLY A 341 13.79 -34.05 -18.34
C GLY A 341 13.18 -35.07 -17.38
N ASP A 342 14.02 -35.90 -16.75
CA ASP A 342 13.60 -37.08 -16.01
C ASP A 342 12.68 -36.79 -14.80
N LEU A 343 11.50 -37.40 -14.79
CA LEU A 343 10.61 -37.44 -13.63
C LEU A 343 10.94 -38.65 -12.74
N THR A 344 11.66 -38.40 -11.64
CA THR A 344 11.92 -39.42 -10.62
C THR A 344 10.80 -39.44 -9.58
N ILE A 345 9.89 -40.42 -9.66
CA ILE A 345 8.84 -40.65 -8.64
C ILE A 345 9.36 -41.68 -7.61
N GLY A 346 9.63 -41.22 -6.38
CA GLY A 346 10.01 -42.09 -5.27
C GLY A 346 8.79 -42.57 -4.48
N GLY A 347 8.65 -43.89 -4.30
CA GLY A 347 7.58 -44.47 -3.46
C GLY A 347 7.01 -45.79 -3.99
N ALA A 348 6.44 -46.61 -3.10
CA ALA A 348 5.93 -47.94 -3.45
C ALA A 348 4.56 -47.90 -4.17
N THR A 349 3.79 -46.83 -4.03
CA THR A 349 2.43 -46.71 -4.57
C THR A 349 2.45 -46.06 -5.96
N LYS A 350 3.03 -46.77 -6.94
CA LYS A 350 3.34 -46.26 -8.28
C LYS A 350 2.10 -46.23 -9.18
N GLY A 351 1.29 -45.17 -9.08
CA GLY A 351 0.08 -44.97 -9.88
C GLY A 351 0.06 -43.63 -10.61
N ILE A 352 0.68 -43.54 -11.80
CA ILE A 352 0.30 -42.49 -12.77
C ILE A 352 -1.08 -42.89 -13.31
N ASN A 353 -2.14 -42.43 -12.66
CA ASN A 353 -3.51 -42.77 -13.03
C ASN A 353 -3.97 -41.92 -14.21
N THR A 354 -3.42 -42.19 -15.40
CA THR A 354 -3.84 -41.51 -16.64
C THR A 354 -5.31 -41.83 -16.92
N THR A 355 -6.18 -40.83 -16.85
CA THR A 355 -7.53 -40.94 -17.40
C THR A 355 -7.44 -41.29 -18.89
N SER A 356 -8.30 -42.23 -19.31
CA SER A 356 -8.18 -42.99 -20.57
C SER A 356 -7.88 -42.14 -21.81
N GLY A 357 -6.66 -42.24 -22.34
CA GLY A 357 -6.29 -41.67 -23.64
C GLY A 357 -4.87 -41.08 -23.74
N SER A 358 -4.23 -40.74 -22.62
CA SER A 358 -2.90 -40.11 -22.64
C SER A 358 -1.77 -41.12 -22.76
N ASN A 359 -0.89 -40.93 -23.74
CA ASN A 359 0.34 -41.71 -23.91
C ASN A 359 1.38 -41.30 -22.85
N VAL A 360 1.76 -42.22 -21.96
CA VAL A 360 2.97 -42.08 -21.14
C VAL A 360 4.16 -42.54 -21.99
N ALA A 361 4.90 -41.59 -22.57
CA ALA A 361 6.20 -41.87 -23.18
C ALA A 361 7.27 -41.85 -22.08
N HIS A 362 8.13 -42.88 -22.05
CA HIS A 362 9.26 -42.99 -21.13
C HIS A 362 10.47 -43.51 -21.92
N ASP A 363 11.61 -42.82 -21.77
CA ASP A 363 12.85 -42.97 -22.53
C ASP A 363 13.99 -42.43 -21.61
N GLU A 364 15.24 -42.92 -21.55
CA GLU A 364 15.85 -44.15 -22.07
C GLU A 364 17.02 -44.52 -21.10
N ALA A 365 16.89 -45.54 -20.23
CA ALA A 365 17.97 -45.85 -19.25
C ALA A 365 18.11 -47.31 -18.79
N THR A 366 17.05 -48.13 -18.83
CA THR A 366 17.07 -49.51 -18.27
C THR A 366 16.61 -50.61 -19.24
N GLY A 367 16.48 -50.31 -20.54
CA GLY A 367 16.30 -51.32 -21.59
C GLY A 367 15.00 -52.13 -21.55
N THR A 368 14.01 -51.72 -20.77
CA THR A 368 12.69 -52.35 -20.70
C THR A 368 11.68 -51.59 -21.55
N THR A 369 11.47 -52.05 -22.79
CA THR A 369 10.43 -51.51 -23.67
C THR A 369 9.03 -51.81 -23.14
N LEU A 370 8.19 -50.79 -22.98
CA LEU A 370 6.73 -50.92 -22.91
C LEU A 370 6.11 -50.41 -24.22
N PRO A 371 4.99 -51.00 -24.67
CA PRO A 371 4.65 -51.00 -26.09
C PRO A 371 3.98 -49.71 -26.57
N ALA A 372 4.30 -49.32 -27.82
CA ALA A 372 3.54 -48.29 -28.53
C ALA A 372 2.08 -48.75 -28.74
N ASN A 373 1.12 -48.05 -28.13
CA ASN A 373 -0.30 -48.24 -28.38
C ASN A 373 -0.82 -47.22 -29.40
N ASN A 374 -0.50 -47.44 -30.67
CA ASN A 374 -1.31 -46.87 -31.77
C ASN A 374 -2.47 -47.82 -32.05
N ASN A 375 -3.51 -47.77 -31.23
CA ASN A 375 -4.75 -48.45 -31.58
C ASN A 375 -6.00 -47.61 -31.25
N ARG A 376 -6.75 -47.27 -32.30
CA ARG A 376 -8.11 -46.71 -32.19
C ARG A 376 -9.13 -47.72 -31.62
N ARG A 377 -8.69 -48.92 -31.22
CA ARG A 377 -9.42 -49.86 -30.36
C ARG A 377 -8.44 -50.46 -29.34
N GLY A 378 -8.53 -50.02 -28.08
CA GLY A 378 -7.53 -50.31 -27.05
C GLY A 378 -7.38 -51.80 -26.71
N LYS A 379 -6.13 -52.20 -26.47
CA LYS A 379 -5.74 -53.50 -25.90
C LYS A 379 -4.60 -53.27 -24.91
N TYR A 380 -4.82 -53.66 -23.66
CA TYR A 380 -3.83 -53.56 -22.58
C TYR A 380 -3.05 -54.86 -22.43
N THR A 381 -1.78 -54.76 -22.01
CA THR A 381 -0.97 -55.90 -21.56
C THR A 381 -0.38 -55.54 -20.20
N PHE A 382 -0.73 -56.29 -19.15
CA PHE A 382 -0.10 -56.15 -17.84
C PHE A 382 1.21 -56.93 -17.79
N THR A 383 2.23 -56.39 -17.13
CA THR A 383 3.34 -57.17 -16.57
C THR A 383 3.55 -56.78 -15.12
N THR A 384 3.43 -57.77 -14.23
CA THR A 384 3.60 -57.61 -12.79
C THR A 384 5.08 -57.54 -12.43
N SER A 385 5.56 -56.37 -12.00
CA SER A 385 6.94 -56.21 -11.48
C SER A 385 7.05 -56.43 -9.97
N ASN A 386 6.32 -57.44 -9.45
CA ASN A 386 6.74 -58.14 -8.24
C ASN A 386 7.49 -59.41 -8.68
N ASN A 387 8.80 -59.25 -8.91
CA ASN A 387 9.82 -60.29 -9.13
C ASN A 387 9.43 -61.56 -9.90
N ILE A 388 9.98 -61.72 -11.10
CA ILE A 388 10.52 -63.03 -11.53
C ILE A 388 12.00 -62.85 -11.85
N SER A 389 12.83 -63.29 -10.91
CA SER A 389 14.28 -63.26 -11.02
C SER A 389 14.78 -64.24 -12.09
N LYS A 390 15.97 -63.93 -12.64
CA LYS A 390 16.73 -64.81 -13.55
C LYS A 390 17.16 -66.10 -12.84
N GLY A 391 16.24 -67.06 -12.78
CA GLY A 391 16.42 -68.33 -12.07
C GLY A 391 15.28 -69.34 -12.27
N ALA A 392 14.09 -68.91 -12.70
CA ALA A 392 13.01 -69.81 -13.11
C ALA A 392 13.19 -70.28 -14.56
N THR A 393 13.08 -71.60 -14.77
CA THR A 393 13.00 -72.20 -16.12
C THR A 393 11.65 -71.88 -16.76
N SER A 394 11.68 -71.26 -17.95
CA SER A 394 10.53 -71.00 -18.86
C SER A 394 9.60 -69.82 -18.50
N PRO A 395 9.82 -68.63 -19.10
CA PRO A 395 8.80 -67.57 -19.19
C PRO A 395 7.88 -67.78 -20.41
N THR A 396 6.59 -67.47 -20.27
CA THR A 396 5.58 -67.49 -21.37
C THR A 396 5.25 -66.09 -21.86
N PHE A 397 4.83 -65.98 -23.14
CA PHE A 397 4.52 -64.71 -23.81
C PHE A 397 3.10 -64.78 -24.40
N THR A 398 2.33 -63.68 -24.38
CA THR A 398 0.93 -63.69 -24.87
C THR A 398 0.64 -62.46 -25.72
N VAL A 399 0.15 -62.68 -26.94
CA VAL A 399 -0.22 -61.64 -27.91
C VAL A 399 -1.72 -61.77 -28.24
N GLN A 400 -2.50 -60.72 -28.00
CA GLN A 400 -3.92 -60.64 -28.41
C GLN A 400 -4.18 -59.35 -29.20
N ASN A 401 -5.01 -59.39 -30.25
CA ASN A 401 -5.60 -58.23 -30.93
C ASN A 401 -4.64 -57.32 -31.73
N ASN A 402 -4.03 -57.86 -32.79
CA ASN A 402 -4.10 -57.18 -34.08
C ASN A 402 -5.17 -57.89 -34.93
N THR A 403 -5.79 -57.17 -35.86
CA THR A 403 -6.56 -57.82 -36.93
C THR A 403 -5.57 -58.52 -37.84
N VAL A 404 -5.51 -59.84 -37.72
CA VAL A 404 -4.78 -60.73 -38.63
C VAL A 404 -5.43 -60.65 -40.01
N THR A 405 -4.70 -60.13 -41.00
CA THR A 405 -5.02 -60.33 -42.42
C THR A 405 -4.51 -61.71 -42.86
N ALA A 406 -4.90 -62.18 -44.06
CA ALA A 406 -4.71 -63.57 -44.50
C ALA A 406 -3.26 -64.11 -44.53
N ASP A 407 -2.27 -63.24 -44.32
CA ASP A 407 -0.83 -63.54 -44.31
C ASP A 407 -0.23 -63.78 -42.91
N ASP A 408 -0.97 -63.50 -41.82
CA ASP A 408 -0.46 -63.59 -40.44
C ASP A 408 -0.99 -64.82 -39.67
N ILE A 409 -0.15 -65.84 -39.43
CA ILE A 409 -0.41 -66.86 -38.40
C ILE A 409 0.79 -66.89 -37.45
N ILE A 410 0.52 -66.67 -36.15
CA ILE A 410 1.54 -66.67 -35.10
C ILE A 410 1.21 -67.73 -34.07
N ILE A 411 1.88 -68.88 -34.17
CA ILE A 411 1.95 -69.90 -33.11
C ILE A 411 3.38 -69.89 -32.59
N MET A 412 3.57 -69.57 -31.31
CA MET A 412 4.88 -69.62 -30.65
C MET A 412 4.93 -70.84 -29.73
N ASN A 413 5.75 -71.83 -30.08
CA ASN A 413 6.10 -72.93 -29.19
C ASN A 413 7.59 -72.88 -28.90
N CYS A 414 7.97 -72.78 -27.63
CA CYS A 414 9.36 -72.69 -27.20
C CYS A 414 9.72 -73.90 -26.34
N THR A 415 10.33 -74.91 -26.96
CA THR A 415 11.00 -76.00 -26.26
C THR A 415 12.52 -75.81 -26.36
N SER A 416 13.19 -76.11 -25.25
CA SER A 416 14.57 -75.73 -24.90
C SER A 416 15.61 -75.62 -26.03
N ASN A 417 16.29 -74.47 -26.05
CA ASN A 417 17.67 -74.26 -26.51
C ASN A 417 18.02 -74.21 -28.02
N ARG A 418 17.07 -74.17 -28.95
CA ARG A 418 17.37 -73.83 -30.37
C ARG A 418 16.37 -72.82 -30.97
N LYS A 419 16.74 -72.26 -32.14
CA LYS A 419 16.11 -71.11 -32.81
C LYS A 419 14.58 -71.17 -32.83
N ILE A 420 13.94 -69.99 -32.74
CA ILE A 420 12.54 -69.80 -33.14
C ILE A 420 12.46 -69.99 -34.66
N GLU A 421 11.78 -71.04 -35.11
CA GLU A 421 11.37 -71.18 -36.52
C GLU A 421 9.97 -70.60 -36.70
N ILE A 422 9.85 -69.60 -37.58
CA ILE A 422 8.59 -68.94 -37.92
C ILE A 422 8.04 -69.63 -39.17
N HIS A 423 6.94 -70.36 -39.02
CA HIS A 423 6.20 -70.95 -40.14
C HIS A 423 5.00 -70.07 -40.49
N THR A 424 5.10 -69.31 -41.58
CA THR A 424 3.94 -68.69 -42.22
C THR A 424 3.15 -69.75 -42.99
N PHE A 425 1.89 -69.95 -42.61
CA PHE A 425 0.98 -70.86 -43.29
C PHE A 425 0.03 -70.08 -44.21
N ASN A 426 0.08 -70.38 -45.50
CA ASN A 426 -0.80 -69.79 -46.50
C ASN A 426 -2.02 -70.72 -46.71
N VAL A 427 -3.21 -70.29 -46.27
CA VAL A 427 -4.43 -71.10 -46.37
C VAL A 427 -5.18 -70.76 -47.67
N SER A 428 -4.70 -71.31 -48.79
CA SER A 428 -5.46 -71.28 -50.04
C SER A 428 -6.70 -72.18 -49.94
N SER A 429 -7.84 -71.69 -50.44
CA SER A 429 -9.15 -72.31 -50.24
C SER A 429 -9.41 -73.60 -51.04
N THR A 430 -8.77 -74.73 -50.69
CA THR A 430 -9.21 -76.10 -51.04
C THR A 430 -8.52 -77.17 -50.19
N GLY A 431 -9.28 -77.99 -49.45
CA GLY A 431 -8.90 -79.38 -49.11
C GLY A 431 -8.15 -79.67 -47.79
N TRP A 432 -8.91 -80.11 -46.79
CA TRP A 432 -8.65 -81.08 -45.68
C TRP A 432 -7.24 -81.36 -45.09
N ASP A 433 -7.27 -81.47 -43.74
CA ASP A 433 -6.47 -82.30 -42.80
C ASP A 433 -4.94 -82.22 -42.75
N PHE A 434 -4.42 -81.82 -41.58
CA PHE A 434 -3.09 -82.22 -41.11
C PHE A 434 -3.06 -82.52 -39.60
N PHE A 435 -2.24 -83.50 -39.22
CA PHE A 435 -2.03 -84.01 -37.87
C PHE A 435 -1.29 -83.01 -36.95
N ILE A 436 -1.63 -83.04 -35.66
CA ILE A 436 -0.77 -82.54 -34.58
C ILE A 436 -0.05 -83.76 -33.95
N VAL A 437 1.25 -83.62 -33.69
CA VAL A 437 2.05 -84.50 -32.83
C VAL A 437 2.59 -83.67 -31.67
#